data_AF-A0A6J2TMY0-F1
#
_entry.id   AF-A0A6J2TMY0-F1
#
_cell.length_a   1.000
_cell.length_b   1.000
_cell.length_c   1.000
_cell.angle_alpha   90.00
_cell.angle_beta   90.00
_cell.angle_gamma   90.00
#
_symmetry.space_group_name_H-M   'P 1'
#
loop_
_entity.id
_entity.type
_entity.pdbx_description
1 polymer ?
#
loop_
_entity_poly.entity_id
_entity_poly.type
_entity_poly.pdbx_seq_one_letter_code
_entity_poly.pdbx_strand_id
1 'polypeptide(L)'
;MKMSLLSAFARLSLQNSLCAARCLHTTPILCAEPLKKKKKLDPQIIKQREDRRKKKIEKQIRRLEKNARQLKPVEELEVPMELIQEKQKRLRKLTPINPTELEQRAQLKKQWARYKHEQKVTDFQIIDRLVQSQNKALEELRRESEELYQAAIEMDLQLLPVTLTGPVATPPIKNYVSPDGDYIRQAMKWE
;
A
#
# COMPACT_ATOMS: atom_id res chain seq x y z
N MET A 1 -79.50 -76.94 -10.92
CA MET A 1 -78.27 -77.70 -10.62
C MET A 1 -77.09 -76.72 -10.66
N LYS A 2 -76.36 -76.62 -9.55
CA LYS A 2 -75.08 -75.90 -9.30
C LYS A 2 -75.11 -74.36 -9.11
N MET A 3 -74.50 -73.97 -7.97
CA MET A 3 -74.34 -72.66 -7.31
C MET A 3 -73.03 -71.97 -7.78
N SER A 4 -73.01 -70.66 -8.11
CA SER A 4 -72.42 -69.47 -7.38
C SER A 4 -70.88 -69.47 -7.16
N LEU A 5 -70.04 -68.43 -7.30
CA LEU A 5 -70.11 -66.93 -7.28
C LEU A 5 -68.91 -66.37 -8.09
N LEU A 6 -69.03 -65.39 -9.01
CA LEU A 6 -68.88 -63.94 -8.83
C LEU A 6 -67.68 -63.48 -7.96
N SER A 7 -66.60 -62.98 -8.58
CA SER A 7 -65.54 -62.22 -7.90
C SER A 7 -65.03 -61.03 -8.72
N ALA A 8 -65.13 -59.86 -8.08
CA ALA A 8 -64.41 -58.61 -8.35
C ALA A 8 -64.49 -58.02 -9.77
N PHE A 9 -65.68 -57.48 -10.06
CA PHE A 9 -65.90 -56.50 -11.11
C PHE A 9 -64.83 -55.41 -11.12
N ALA A 10 -64.16 -55.31 -12.28
CA ALA A 10 -63.74 -54.07 -12.92
C ALA A 10 -64.63 -52.88 -12.50
N ARG A 11 -64.09 -52.06 -11.60
CA ARG A 11 -64.64 -50.78 -11.13
C ARG A 11 -63.38 -49.94 -10.85
N LEU A 12 -63.08 -48.85 -11.52
CA LEU A 12 -63.95 -47.73 -11.83
C LEU A 12 -63.50 -47.03 -13.12
N SER A 13 -64.47 -46.80 -14.00
CA SER A 13 -64.47 -45.70 -14.94
C SER A 13 -64.43 -44.38 -14.16
N LEU A 14 -63.39 -43.57 -14.37
CA LEU A 14 -63.46 -42.15 -14.06
C LEU A 14 -64.18 -41.47 -15.21
N GLN A 15 -65.51 -41.36 -15.03
CA GLN A 15 -66.35 -40.48 -15.83
C GLN A 15 -65.79 -39.06 -15.77
N ASN A 16 -65.59 -38.50 -16.95
CA ASN A 16 -65.17 -37.13 -17.18
C ASN A 16 -66.34 -36.20 -16.83
N SER A 17 -66.48 -35.83 -15.55
CA SER A 17 -67.46 -34.83 -15.13
C SER A 17 -66.86 -33.44 -15.32
N LEU A 18 -67.30 -32.79 -16.40
CA LEU A 18 -67.26 -31.34 -16.56
C LEU A 18 -68.05 -30.71 -15.41
N CYS A 19 -67.36 -30.10 -14.44
CA CYS A 19 -67.94 -29.05 -13.61
C CYS A 19 -66.84 -28.08 -13.20
N ALA A 20 -67.12 -26.80 -13.42
CA ALA A 20 -66.18 -25.71 -13.40
C ALA A 20 -65.53 -25.48 -12.03
N ALA A 21 -64.20 -25.36 -12.00
CA ALA A 21 -63.49 -24.19 -11.46
C ALA A 21 -61.98 -24.49 -11.35
N ARG A 22 -61.19 -23.53 -11.83
CA ARG A 22 -59.75 -23.32 -11.65
C ARG A 22 -58.82 -24.04 -12.63
N CYS A 23 -58.08 -23.20 -13.35
CA CYS A 23 -56.98 -23.48 -14.25
C CYS A 23 -55.89 -24.31 -13.56
N LEU A 24 -55.99 -25.64 -13.58
CA LEU A 24 -54.90 -26.53 -13.22
C LEU A 24 -54.33 -27.14 -14.49
N HIS A 25 -53.19 -26.61 -14.93
CA HIS A 25 -52.38 -27.24 -15.97
C HIS A 25 -51.62 -28.40 -15.33
N THR A 26 -52.07 -29.63 -15.56
CA THR A 26 -51.33 -30.83 -15.13
C THR A 26 -50.33 -31.21 -16.22
N THR A 27 -49.05 -30.91 -16.00
CA THR A 27 -47.98 -31.40 -16.87
C THR A 27 -47.88 -32.93 -16.75
N PRO A 28 -47.63 -33.68 -17.83
CA PRO A 28 -47.38 -35.12 -17.74
C PRO A 28 -46.19 -35.37 -16.82
N ILE A 29 -46.33 -36.34 -15.90
CA ILE A 29 -45.25 -36.77 -15.02
C ILE A 29 -44.18 -37.39 -15.92
N LEU A 30 -43.14 -36.61 -16.22
CA LEU A 30 -41.92 -37.15 -16.83
C LEU A 30 -41.28 -38.05 -15.78
N CYS A 31 -41.55 -39.35 -15.86
CA CYS A 31 -40.85 -40.39 -15.11
C CYS A 31 -39.38 -40.43 -15.55
N ALA A 32 -38.62 -39.40 -15.18
CA ALA A 32 -37.19 -39.36 -15.42
C ALA A 32 -36.56 -40.62 -14.80
N GLU A 33 -35.73 -41.33 -15.57
CA GLU A 33 -34.90 -42.42 -15.05
C GLU A 33 -34.22 -41.92 -13.76
N PRO A 34 -34.25 -42.68 -12.65
CA PRO A 34 -33.66 -42.25 -11.40
C PRO A 34 -32.24 -41.77 -11.65
N LEU A 35 -31.95 -40.53 -11.22
CA LEU A 35 -30.73 -39.81 -11.57
C LEU A 35 -29.51 -40.66 -11.25
N LYS A 36 -28.73 -41.04 -12.29
CA LYS A 36 -27.54 -41.87 -12.11
C LYS A 36 -26.62 -41.25 -11.06
N LYS A 37 -26.30 -42.03 -10.02
CA LYS A 37 -25.44 -41.58 -8.92
C LYS A 37 -24.14 -41.04 -9.50
N LYS A 38 -23.79 -39.79 -9.17
CA LYS A 38 -22.54 -39.18 -9.60
C LYS A 38 -21.38 -40.08 -9.15
N LYS A 39 -20.59 -40.56 -10.10
CA LYS A 39 -19.42 -41.39 -9.80
C LYS A 39 -18.41 -40.55 -9.03
N LYS A 40 -17.92 -41.07 -7.90
CA LYS A 40 -16.82 -40.45 -7.16
C LYS A 40 -15.59 -40.48 -8.06
N LEU A 41 -14.96 -39.33 -8.24
CA LEU A 41 -13.72 -39.24 -9.02
C LEU A 41 -12.59 -39.96 -8.27
N ASP A 42 -11.67 -40.55 -9.02
CA ASP A 42 -10.51 -41.22 -8.44
C ASP A 42 -9.70 -40.24 -7.57
N PRO A 43 -9.20 -40.69 -6.41
CA PRO A 43 -8.45 -39.83 -5.49
C PRO A 43 -7.22 -39.18 -6.15
N GLN A 44 -6.61 -39.88 -7.11
CA GLN A 44 -5.47 -39.38 -7.87
C GLN A 44 -5.82 -38.22 -8.81
N ILE A 45 -7.02 -38.22 -9.40
CA ILE A 45 -7.50 -37.12 -10.26
C ILE A 45 -7.80 -35.88 -9.42
N ILE A 46 -8.34 -36.05 -8.21
CA ILE A 46 -8.60 -34.95 -7.26
C ILE A 46 -7.27 -34.30 -6.83
N LYS A 47 -6.29 -35.12 -6.41
CA LYS A 47 -4.95 -34.65 -6.05
C LYS A 47 -4.27 -33.89 -7.19
N GLN A 48 -4.34 -34.41 -8.42
CA GLN A 48 -3.79 -33.71 -9.60
C GLN A 48 -4.48 -32.36 -9.87
N ARG A 49 -5.80 -32.24 -9.66
CA ARG A 49 -6.53 -30.98 -9.81
C ARG A 49 -6.10 -29.97 -8.74
N GLU A 50 -5.94 -30.41 -7.50
CA GLU A 50 -5.46 -29.60 -6.39
C GLU A 50 -4.02 -29.13 -6.62
N ASP A 51 -3.11 -30.02 -7.02
CA ASP A 51 -1.72 -29.69 -7.31
C ASP A 51 -1.61 -28.68 -8.48
N ARG A 52 -2.47 -28.82 -9.50
CA ARG A 52 -2.57 -27.82 -10.58
C ARG A 52 -3.07 -26.46 -10.06
N ARG A 53 -4.04 -26.45 -9.14
CA ARG A 53 -4.56 -25.21 -8.53
C ARG A 53 -3.49 -24.54 -7.65
N LYS A 54 -2.79 -25.31 -6.81
CA LYS A 54 -1.67 -24.84 -5.98
C LYS A 54 -0.57 -24.20 -6.83
N LYS A 55 -0.10 -24.91 -7.86
CA LYS A 55 0.93 -24.38 -8.78
C LYS A 55 0.50 -23.10 -9.51
N LYS A 56 -0.79 -22.93 -9.84
CA LYS A 56 -1.30 -21.69 -10.43
C LYS A 56 -1.26 -20.53 -9.43
N ILE A 57 -1.71 -20.78 -8.21
CA ILE A 57 -1.72 -19.79 -7.13
C ILE A 57 -0.28 -19.40 -6.76
N GLU A 58 0.63 -20.36 -6.60
CA GLU A 58 2.05 -20.10 -6.35
C GLU A 58 2.69 -19.23 -7.44
N LYS A 59 2.38 -19.50 -8.72
CA LYS A 59 2.88 -18.67 -9.82
C LYS A 59 2.30 -17.25 -9.78
N GLN A 60 1.04 -17.09 -9.39
CA GLN A 60 0.41 -15.76 -9.24
C GLN A 60 1.04 -15.01 -8.07
N ILE A 61 1.23 -15.65 -6.92
CA ILE A 61 1.92 -15.10 -5.75
C ILE A 61 3.32 -14.64 -6.15
N ARG A 62 4.11 -15.48 -6.83
CA ARG A 62 5.46 -15.11 -7.30
C ARG A 62 5.48 -13.93 -8.27
N ARG A 63 4.41 -13.69 -9.03
CA ARG A 63 4.29 -12.52 -9.92
C ARG A 63 3.94 -11.27 -9.13
N LEU A 64 2.98 -11.36 -8.21
CA LEU A 64 2.59 -10.25 -7.33
C LEU A 64 3.73 -9.82 -6.42
N GLU A 65 4.49 -10.77 -5.86
CA GLU A 65 5.66 -10.50 -5.03
C GLU A 65 6.78 -9.77 -5.80
N LYS A 66 6.96 -10.06 -7.10
CA LYS A 66 7.92 -9.36 -7.94
C LYS A 66 7.49 -7.92 -8.20
N ASN A 67 6.21 -7.68 -8.46
CA ASN A 67 5.67 -6.35 -8.71
C ASN A 67 5.64 -5.50 -7.43
N ALA A 68 5.27 -6.09 -6.29
CA ALA A 68 5.21 -5.39 -5.00
C ALA A 68 6.56 -4.81 -4.53
N ARG A 69 7.68 -5.32 -5.06
CA ARG A 69 9.03 -4.83 -4.77
C ARG A 69 9.48 -3.70 -5.69
N GLN A 70 8.75 -3.41 -6.76
CA GLN A 70 9.10 -2.31 -7.64
C GLN A 70 8.75 -1.00 -6.93
N LEU A 71 9.77 -0.18 -6.68
CA LEU A 71 9.59 1.14 -6.08
C LEU A 71 8.96 2.08 -7.12
N LYS A 72 8.14 3.01 -6.63
CA LYS A 72 7.63 4.09 -7.49
C LYS A 72 8.82 4.93 -7.99
N PRO A 73 8.83 5.32 -9.28
CA PRO A 73 9.87 6.19 -9.78
C PRO A 73 9.80 7.56 -9.09
N VAL A 74 10.96 8.21 -8.94
CA VAL A 74 11.07 9.53 -8.31
C VAL A 74 11.23 10.56 -9.42
N GLU A 75 10.12 11.22 -9.76
CA GLU A 75 10.04 12.17 -10.87
C GLU A 75 11.07 13.31 -10.78
N GLU A 76 11.35 13.81 -9.58
CA GLU A 76 12.33 14.89 -9.36
C GLU A 76 13.78 14.51 -9.68
N LEU A 77 14.11 13.22 -9.68
CA LEU A 77 15.46 12.73 -10.00
C LEU A 77 15.65 12.53 -11.50
N GLU A 78 14.57 12.34 -12.25
CA GLU A 78 14.61 12.07 -13.69
C GLU A 78 14.45 13.35 -14.48
N VAL A 79 15.20 13.48 -15.59
CA VAL A 79 15.05 14.63 -16.48
C VAL A 79 13.88 14.37 -17.44
N PRO A 80 12.86 15.24 -17.48
CA PRO A 80 11.75 15.10 -18.43
C PRO A 80 12.24 15.01 -19.88
N MET A 81 11.68 14.07 -20.64
CA MET A 81 12.07 13.84 -22.04
C MET A 81 11.89 15.06 -22.93
N GLU A 82 10.87 15.88 -22.66
CA GLU A 82 10.60 17.13 -23.38
C GLU A 82 11.80 18.09 -23.32
N LEU A 83 12.44 18.23 -22.15
CA LEU A 83 13.60 19.11 -21.98
C LEU A 83 14.82 18.63 -22.75
N ILE A 84 14.96 17.31 -22.91
CA ILE A 84 16.04 16.69 -23.69
C ILE A 84 15.84 17.00 -25.17
N GLN A 85 14.61 16.83 -25.68
CA GLN A 85 14.27 17.10 -27.08
C GLN A 85 14.37 18.59 -27.42
N GLU A 86 13.91 19.46 -26.53
CA GLU A 86 13.89 20.92 -26.74
C GLU A 86 15.20 21.61 -26.31
N LYS A 87 16.23 20.85 -25.95
CA LYS A 87 17.50 21.37 -25.43
C LYS A 87 18.06 22.49 -26.30
N GLN A 88 18.11 22.31 -27.61
CA GLN A 88 18.68 23.31 -28.53
C GLN A 88 17.86 24.61 -28.56
N LYS A 89 16.53 24.54 -28.39
CA LYS A 89 15.64 25.70 -28.39
C LYS A 89 15.69 26.46 -27.05
N ARG A 90 15.82 25.72 -25.93
CA ARG A 90 15.80 26.28 -24.57
C ARG A 90 17.18 26.72 -24.05
N LEU A 91 18.27 26.27 -24.66
CA LEU A 91 19.62 26.56 -24.20
C LEU A 91 19.95 28.05 -24.39
N ARG A 92 20.25 28.73 -23.28
CA ARG A 92 20.70 30.13 -23.28
C ARG A 92 22.21 30.17 -23.60
N LYS A 93 22.60 30.98 -24.57
CA LYS A 93 24.02 31.23 -24.87
C LYS A 93 24.61 32.09 -23.75
N LEU A 94 25.52 31.52 -22.97
CA LEU A 94 26.20 32.23 -21.89
C LEU A 94 27.41 32.99 -22.44
N THR A 95 27.64 34.21 -21.95
CA THR A 95 28.86 34.95 -22.21
C THR A 95 30.04 34.30 -21.47
N PRO A 96 31.25 34.26 -22.07
CA PRO A 96 32.44 33.77 -21.38
C PRO A 96 32.69 34.65 -20.15
N ILE A 97 33.09 34.02 -19.05
CA ILE A 97 33.32 34.69 -17.77
C ILE A 97 34.65 35.45 -17.86
N ASN A 98 34.67 36.70 -17.40
CA ASN A 98 35.90 37.49 -17.32
C ASN A 98 36.92 36.85 -16.36
N PRO A 99 38.22 36.94 -16.63
CA PRO A 99 39.24 36.33 -15.77
C PRO A 99 39.20 36.87 -14.33
N THR A 100 38.92 38.17 -14.17
CA THR A 100 38.74 38.83 -12.86
C THR A 100 37.57 38.24 -12.06
N GLU A 101 36.43 38.01 -12.72
CA GLU A 101 35.26 37.37 -12.09
C GLU A 101 35.53 35.92 -11.70
N LEU A 102 36.31 35.20 -12.52
CA LEU A 102 36.71 33.82 -12.23
C LEU A 102 37.56 33.76 -10.95
N GLU A 103 38.54 34.64 -10.82
CA GLU A 103 39.37 34.75 -9.62
C GLU A 103 38.55 35.11 -8.38
N GLN A 104 37.64 36.08 -8.49
CA GLN A 104 36.74 36.46 -7.39
C GLN A 104 35.88 35.27 -6.93
N ARG A 105 35.31 34.50 -7.87
CA ARG A 105 34.56 33.28 -7.54
C ARG A 105 35.44 32.23 -6.87
N ALA A 106 36.67 32.05 -7.32
CA ALA A 106 37.60 31.11 -6.72
C ALA A 106 37.98 31.52 -5.28
N GLN A 107 38.22 32.81 -5.04
CA GLN A 107 38.47 33.35 -3.71
C GLN A 107 37.25 33.18 -2.79
N LEU A 108 36.06 33.51 -3.26
CA LEU A 108 34.81 33.34 -2.52
C LEU A 108 34.59 31.87 -2.12
N LYS A 109 34.83 30.93 -3.04
CA LYS A 109 34.73 29.49 -2.74
C LYS A 109 35.71 29.06 -1.66
N LYS A 110 36.94 29.56 -1.67
CA LYS A 110 37.94 29.28 -0.62
C LYS A 110 37.50 29.82 0.74
N GLN A 111 36.98 31.05 0.78
CA GLN A 111 36.46 31.66 2.01
C GLN A 111 35.25 30.88 2.53
N TRP A 112 34.30 30.53 1.65
CA TRP A 112 33.13 29.73 2.00
C TRP A 112 33.50 28.36 2.56
N ALA A 113 34.49 27.69 1.97
CA ALA A 113 34.97 26.41 2.46
C ALA A 113 35.56 26.52 3.88
N ARG A 114 36.34 27.57 4.16
CA ARG A 114 36.86 27.85 5.52
C ARG A 114 35.74 28.12 6.50
N TYR A 115 34.81 29.00 6.15
CA TYR A 115 33.66 29.33 7.00
C TYR A 115 32.81 28.09 7.34
N LYS A 116 32.47 27.26 6.35
CA LYS A 116 31.71 26.02 6.58
C LYS A 116 32.49 24.99 7.39
N HIS A 117 33.81 24.96 7.26
CA HIS A 117 34.65 24.11 8.10
C HIS A 117 34.62 24.57 9.56
N GLU A 118 34.81 25.86 9.82
CA GLU A 118 34.73 26.45 11.17
C GLU A 118 33.37 26.19 11.82
N GLN A 119 32.27 26.43 11.09
CA GLN A 119 30.92 26.12 11.58
C GLN A 119 30.77 24.63 11.95
N LYS A 120 31.26 23.72 11.12
CA LYS A 120 31.18 22.28 11.39
C LYS A 120 32.01 21.89 12.63
N VAL A 121 33.20 22.48 12.78
CA VAL A 121 34.05 22.26 13.95
C VAL A 121 33.36 22.75 15.23
N THR A 122 32.71 23.93 15.20
CA THR A 122 31.96 24.43 16.35
C THR A 122 30.78 23.54 16.69
N ASP A 123 30.04 23.05 15.69
CA ASP A 123 28.89 22.16 15.90
C ASP A 123 29.34 20.85 16.59
N PHE A 124 30.44 20.25 16.12
CA PHE A 124 30.99 19.06 16.77
C PHE A 124 31.45 19.31 18.20
N GLN A 125 32.13 20.43 18.45
CA GLN A 125 32.54 20.78 19.82
C GLN A 125 31.33 20.93 20.75
N ILE A 126 30.21 21.47 20.27
CA ILE A 126 28.98 21.57 21.05
C ILE A 126 28.41 20.17 21.33
N ILE A 127 28.31 19.31 20.31
CA ILE A 127 27.82 17.94 20.46
C ILE A 127 28.69 17.16 21.45
N ASP A 128 30.02 17.23 21.33
CA ASP A 128 30.96 16.57 22.22
C ASP A 128 30.79 17.04 23.67
N ARG A 129 30.62 18.35 23.89
CA ARG A 129 30.35 18.91 25.22
C ARG A 129 29.03 18.40 25.79
N LEU A 130 27.98 18.36 24.98
CA LEU A 130 26.67 17.87 25.40
C LEU A 130 26.75 16.39 25.80
N VAL A 131 27.37 15.55 24.98
CA VAL A 131 27.54 14.12 25.27
C VAL A 131 28.40 13.91 26.52
N GLN A 132 29.51 14.65 26.68
CA GLN A 132 30.33 14.56 27.89
C GLN A 132 29.56 15.00 29.14
N SER A 133 28.74 16.04 29.04
CA SER A 133 27.92 16.51 30.16
C SER A 133 26.83 15.49 30.52
N GLN A 134 26.19 14.87 29.53
CA GLN A 134 25.22 13.81 29.73
C GLN A 134 25.85 12.60 30.43
N ASN A 135 27.01 12.14 29.95
CA ASN A 135 27.70 10.99 30.52
C ASN A 135 28.11 11.25 31.98
N LYS A 136 28.69 12.42 32.26
CA LYS A 136 29.03 12.82 33.63
C LYS A 136 27.81 12.84 34.54
N ALA A 137 26.69 13.40 34.07
CA ALA A 137 25.44 13.43 34.83
C ALA A 137 24.93 12.01 35.13
N LEU A 138 25.01 11.08 34.17
CA LEU A 138 24.62 9.68 34.37
C LEU A 138 25.57 8.95 35.32
N GLU A 139 26.87 9.20 35.27
CA GLU A 139 27.84 8.62 36.20
C GLU A 139 27.60 9.07 37.64
N GLU A 140 27.33 10.36 37.87
CA GLU A 140 26.99 10.86 39.21
C GLU A 140 25.63 10.34 39.68
N LEU A 141 24.62 10.32 38.80
CA LEU A 141 23.29 9.75 39.11
C LEU A 141 23.41 8.29 39.56
N ARG A 142 24.28 7.51 38.91
CA ARG A 142 24.53 6.12 39.25
C ARG A 142 25.17 5.95 40.63
N ARG A 143 26.09 6.83 41.00
CA ARG A 143 26.71 6.83 42.35
C ARG A 143 25.71 7.18 43.44
N GLU A 144 24.74 8.05 43.14
CA GLU A 144 23.67 8.42 44.07
C GLU A 144 22.59 7.35 44.16
N SER A 145 22.12 6.81 43.02
CA SER A 145 21.04 5.82 42.95
C SER A 145 21.05 5.00 41.66
N GLU A 146 21.20 3.68 41.78
CA GLU A 146 21.18 2.77 40.62
C GLU A 146 19.77 2.66 40.00
N GLU A 147 18.70 2.76 40.81
CA GLU A 147 17.31 2.65 40.33
C GLU A 147 16.94 3.79 39.36
N LEU A 148 17.31 5.03 39.68
CA LEU A 148 17.05 6.18 38.80
C LEU A 148 17.91 6.13 37.54
N TYR A 149 19.14 5.62 37.64
CA TYR A 149 20.01 5.40 36.49
C TYR A 149 19.41 4.40 35.49
N GLN A 150 18.85 3.28 35.99
CA GLN A 150 18.18 2.30 35.14
C GLN A 150 16.98 2.93 34.42
N ALA A 151 16.13 3.66 35.16
CA ALA A 151 14.97 4.35 34.58
C ALA A 151 15.37 5.41 33.54
N ALA A 152 16.47 6.14 33.75
CA ALA A 152 16.92 7.21 32.86
C ALA A 152 17.51 6.70 31.52
N ILE A 153 17.99 5.45 31.47
CA ILE A 153 18.56 4.84 30.27
C ILE A 153 17.49 4.18 29.40
N GLU A 154 16.34 3.86 29.97
CA GLU A 154 15.24 3.29 29.21
C GLU A 154 14.80 4.22 28.07
N MET A 155 14.55 3.64 26.91
CA MET A 155 14.09 4.39 25.75
C MET A 155 12.63 4.81 25.95
N ASP A 156 12.37 6.11 25.92
CA ASP A 156 11.01 6.62 25.92
C ASP A 156 10.35 6.42 24.55
N LEU A 157 9.44 5.45 24.47
CA LEU A 157 8.67 5.17 23.26
C LEU A 157 7.63 6.26 22.95
N GLN A 158 7.28 7.13 23.90
CA GLN A 158 6.36 8.25 23.67
C GLN A 158 6.99 9.35 22.81
N LEU A 159 8.32 9.36 22.70
CA LEU A 159 9.03 10.30 21.83
C LEU A 159 8.74 10.05 20.35
N LEU A 160 8.28 8.85 19.96
CA LEU A 160 8.02 8.52 18.55
C LEU A 160 6.51 8.42 18.28
N PRO A 161 5.98 9.08 17.23
CA PRO A 161 6.66 9.85 16.19
C PRO A 161 6.86 11.35 16.54
N VAL A 162 8.10 11.86 16.40
CA VAL A 162 8.36 13.30 16.47
C VAL A 162 8.02 13.95 15.13
N THR A 163 7.25 15.04 15.14
CA THR A 163 7.06 15.93 13.98
C THR A 163 7.63 17.31 14.30
N LEU A 164 8.54 17.79 13.45
CA LEU A 164 9.16 19.12 13.59
C LEU A 164 8.93 19.89 12.30
N THR A 165 8.38 21.09 12.42
CA THR A 165 8.28 22.05 11.31
C THR A 165 9.49 22.98 11.35
N GLY A 166 10.16 23.14 10.20
CA GLY A 166 11.28 24.07 10.08
C GLY A 166 10.87 25.53 10.29
N PRO A 167 11.85 26.42 10.54
CA PRO A 167 11.57 27.85 10.67
C PRO A 167 11.05 28.43 9.35
N VAL A 168 10.10 29.36 9.45
CA VAL A 168 9.54 30.10 8.31
C VAL A 168 10.34 31.39 8.08
N ALA A 169 10.41 31.86 6.83
CA ALA A 169 11.10 33.10 6.48
C ALA A 169 10.47 34.33 7.18
N THR A 170 9.15 34.34 7.33
CA THR A 170 8.39 35.37 8.04
C THR A 170 7.38 34.73 9.00
N PRO A 171 7.24 35.24 10.23
CA PRO A 171 6.27 34.71 11.18
C PRO A 171 4.83 34.91 10.70
N PRO A 172 3.87 34.09 11.17
CA PRO A 172 2.47 34.17 10.75
C PRO A 172 1.82 35.47 11.22
N ILE A 173 1.02 36.07 10.34
CA ILE A 173 0.21 37.25 10.66
C ILE A 173 -1.02 36.80 11.45
N LYS A 174 -1.28 37.45 12.59
CA LYS A 174 -2.46 37.17 13.42
C LYS A 174 -3.75 37.52 12.65
N ASN A 175 -4.73 36.61 12.68
CA ASN A 175 -6.06 36.78 12.06
C ASN A 175 -6.02 37.01 10.53
N TYR A 176 -4.99 36.49 9.86
CA TYR A 176 -4.96 36.51 8.39
C TYR A 176 -6.05 35.59 7.83
N VAL A 177 -6.98 36.15 7.07
CA VAL A 177 -8.00 35.39 6.34
C VAL A 177 -7.41 35.01 4.99
N SER A 178 -7.10 33.73 4.82
CA SER A 178 -6.68 33.21 3.52
C SER A 178 -7.83 33.31 2.51
N PRO A 179 -7.55 33.65 1.23
CA PRO A 179 -8.58 33.54 0.19
C PRO A 179 -9.04 32.09 0.03
N ASP A 180 -10.31 31.93 -0.37
CA ASP A 180 -10.92 30.63 -0.64
C ASP A 180 -10.35 29.98 -1.91
N GLY A 181 -10.19 28.66 -1.88
CA GLY A 181 -9.74 27.88 -3.03
C GLY A 181 -9.79 26.37 -2.77
N ASP A 182 -9.91 25.60 -3.86
CA ASP A 182 -9.97 24.13 -3.81
C ASP A 182 -8.60 23.49 -4.05
N TYR A 183 -8.24 22.52 -3.22
CA TYR A 183 -7.04 21.71 -3.41
C TYR A 183 -7.35 20.48 -4.27
N ILE A 184 -6.90 20.48 -5.52
CA ILE A 184 -6.99 19.32 -6.42
C ILE A 184 -5.72 18.49 -6.29
N ARG A 185 -5.84 17.24 -5.82
CA ARG A 185 -4.71 16.31 -5.76
C ARG A 185 -4.35 15.81 -7.16
N GLN A 186 -3.23 16.26 -7.70
CA GLN A 186 -2.70 15.83 -9.00
C GLN A 186 -1.53 14.83 -8.86
N ALA A 187 -1.72 13.76 -8.08
CA ALA A 187 -0.70 12.73 -7.94
C ALA A 187 -0.84 11.65 -9.03
N MET A 188 0.26 11.30 -9.71
CA MET A 188 0.27 10.19 -10.66
C MET A 188 -0.01 8.87 -9.93
N LYS A 189 -0.97 8.09 -10.44
CA LYS A 189 -1.26 6.74 -9.95
C LYS A 189 -0.35 5.75 -10.67
N TRP A 190 0.45 5.04 -9.91
CA TRP A 190 1.32 3.95 -10.37
C TRP A 190 0.67 2.63 -9.94
N GLU A 191 0.16 1.85 -10.90
CA GLU A 191 -0.45 0.51 -10.71
C GLU A 191 0.53 -0.63 -10.95
#